data_AF-A0ABD5DI00-F1
#
_entry.id   AF-A0ABD5DI00-F1
#
_cell.length_a   1.000
_cell.length_b   1.000
_cell.length_c   1.000
_cell.angle_alpha   90.00
_cell.angle_beta   90.00
_cell.angle_gamma   90.00
#
_symmetry.space_group_name_H-M   'P 1'
#
loop_
_entity.id
_entity.type
_entity.pdbx_description
1 polymer ?
#
loop_
_entity_poly.entity_id
_entity_poly.type
_entity_poly.pdbx_seq_one_letter_code
_entity_poly.pdbx_strand_id
1 'polypeptide(L)'
;LEITVRDDLSLIAVQGPQAKAKAATLFTDAQRQAVEGMKPFFGVQAGDLFIATTGYTGEAGYEIAMPNEQAADFWRGLLDAGVKPCGLG
;
A
#
# COMPACT_ATOMS: atom_id res chain seq x y z
N LEU A 1 9.84 -12.00 -25.25
CA LEU A 1 8.97 -11.48 -24.18
C LEU A 1 9.39 -12.21 -22.92
N GLU A 2 9.86 -11.49 -21.91
CA GLU A 2 10.15 -12.08 -20.61
C GLU A 2 8.90 -11.95 -19.74
N ILE A 3 8.49 -13.05 -19.12
CA ILE A 3 7.33 -13.09 -18.22
C ILE A 3 7.86 -13.47 -16.85
N THR A 4 7.56 -12.63 -15.86
CA THR A 4 8.00 -12.83 -14.48
C THR A 4 6.77 -12.81 -13.58
N VAL A 5 6.49 -13.94 -12.94
CA VAL A 5 5.52 -14.02 -11.85
C VAL A 5 6.17 -13.44 -10.60
N ARG A 6 5.44 -12.62 -9.83
CA ARG A 6 5.95 -11.91 -8.65
C ARG A 6 5.45 -12.52 -7.33
N ASP A 7 5.70 -13.82 -7.16
CA ASP A 7 5.39 -14.54 -5.90
C ASP A 7 6.30 -14.11 -4.73
N ASP A 8 7.34 -13.33 -5.03
CA ASP A 8 8.24 -12.69 -4.08
C ASP A 8 7.62 -11.46 -3.38
N LEU A 9 6.42 -11.03 -3.82
CA LEU A 9 5.73 -9.88 -3.26
C LEU A 9 4.46 -10.27 -2.50
N SER A 10 4.27 -9.60 -1.38
CA SER A 10 3.00 -9.55 -0.65
C SER A 10 2.27 -8.25 -1.01
N LEU A 11 0.93 -8.24 -0.91
CA LEU A 11 0.10 -7.07 -1.19
C LEU A 11 -0.90 -6.82 -0.05
N ILE A 12 -0.96 -5.56 0.40
CA ILE A 12 -1.93 -5.11 1.41
C ILE A 12 -2.77 -3.97 0.84
N ALA A 13 -4.09 -4.13 0.87
CA ALA A 13 -5.04 -3.08 0.52
C ALA A 13 -5.45 -2.29 1.77
N VAL A 14 -5.15 -0.99 1.79
CA VAL A 14 -5.52 -0.06 2.87
C VAL A 14 -6.58 0.88 2.33
N GLN A 15 -7.83 0.75 2.81
CA GLN A 15 -9.00 1.37 2.18
C GLN A 15 -9.86 2.14 3.20
N GLY A 16 -10.46 3.25 2.77
CA GLY A 16 -11.31 4.13 3.57
C GLY A 16 -10.89 5.60 3.53
N PRO A 17 -11.73 6.52 4.03
CA PRO A 17 -11.51 7.97 3.91
C PRO A 17 -10.21 8.46 4.58
N GLN A 18 -9.70 7.73 5.57
CA GLN A 18 -8.45 8.03 6.28
C GLN A 18 -7.28 7.12 5.89
N ALA A 19 -7.48 6.18 4.96
CA ALA A 19 -6.50 5.14 4.63
C ALA A 19 -5.17 5.72 4.15
N LYS A 20 -5.21 6.67 3.20
CA LYS A 20 -4.01 7.30 2.66
C LYS A 20 -3.21 8.02 3.74
N ALA A 21 -3.89 8.76 4.62
CA ALA A 21 -3.25 9.48 5.70
C ALA A 21 -2.58 8.53 6.71
N LYS A 22 -3.26 7.43 7.09
CA LYS A 22 -2.71 6.42 8.00
C LYS A 22 -1.56 5.63 7.38
N ALA A 23 -1.65 5.23 6.11
CA ALA A 23 -0.55 4.54 5.44
C ALA A 23 0.68 5.46 5.25
N ALA A 24 0.48 6.74 4.98
CA ALA A 24 1.57 7.69 4.76
C ALA A 24 2.45 7.97 6.00
N THR A 25 2.00 7.61 7.20
CA THR A 25 2.83 7.70 8.41
C THR A 25 3.92 6.63 8.46
N LEU A 26 3.75 5.53 7.74
CA LEU A 26 4.75 4.46 7.60
C LEU A 26 5.74 4.73 6.46
N PHE A 27 5.45 5.68 5.57
CA PHE A 27 6.29 5.97 4.43
C PHE A 27 7.54 6.76 4.83
N THR A 28 8.59 6.63 4.04
CA THR A 28 9.73 7.56 4.05
C THR A 28 9.32 8.87 3.38
N ASP A 29 10.16 9.92 3.52
CA ASP A 29 9.92 11.19 2.83
C ASP A 29 9.89 11.03 1.30
N ALA A 30 10.78 10.20 0.75
CA ALA A 30 10.81 9.92 -0.68
C ALA A 30 9.54 9.21 -1.17
N GLN A 31 9.01 8.26 -0.38
CA GLN A 31 7.75 7.58 -0.69
C GLN A 31 6.56 8.53 -0.58
N ARG A 32 6.51 9.41 0.43
CA ARG A 32 5.49 10.45 0.55
C ARG A 32 5.50 11.38 -0.67
N GLN A 33 6.68 11.83 -1.09
CA GLN A 33 6.82 12.67 -2.27
C GLN A 33 6.37 11.95 -3.55
N ALA A 34 6.70 10.67 -3.70
CA ALA A 34 6.32 9.88 -4.87
C ALA A 34 4.80 9.73 -5.04
N VAL A 35 4.04 9.72 -3.94
CA VAL A 35 2.57 9.58 -3.96
C VAL A 35 1.83 10.91 -3.81
N GLU A 36 2.55 12.02 -3.66
CA GLU A 36 1.96 13.35 -3.48
C GLU A 36 1.13 13.73 -4.71
N GLY A 37 -0.14 14.09 -4.49
CA GLY A 37 -1.06 14.44 -5.58
C GLY A 37 -1.41 13.28 -6.54
N MET A 38 -1.03 12.04 -6.22
CA MET A 38 -1.27 10.89 -7.09
C MET A 38 -2.78 10.64 -7.26
N LYS A 39 -3.24 10.77 -8.52
CA LYS A 39 -4.63 10.58 -8.93
C LYS A 39 -5.05 9.11 -8.81
N PRO A 40 -6.37 8.79 -8.79
CA PRO A 40 -6.84 7.40 -8.87
C PRO A 40 -6.29 6.67 -10.09
N PHE A 41 -6.09 5.34 -9.98
CA PHE A 41 -5.59 4.47 -11.06
C PHE A 41 -4.15 4.78 -11.52
N PHE A 42 -3.26 5.11 -10.58
CA PHE A 42 -1.82 5.19 -10.81
C PHE A 42 -1.08 4.24 -9.87
N GLY A 43 0.12 3.83 -10.27
CA GLY A 43 1.04 3.03 -9.47
C GLY A 43 2.46 3.55 -9.63
N VAL A 44 3.21 3.59 -8.53
CA VAL A 44 4.60 4.06 -8.52
C VAL A 44 5.46 3.13 -7.67
N GLN A 45 6.65 2.79 -8.17
CA GLN A 45 7.68 2.13 -7.39
C GLN A 45 8.46 3.19 -6.60
N ALA A 46 8.52 3.08 -5.27
CA ALA A 46 9.21 3.99 -4.38
C ALA A 46 10.01 3.21 -3.32
N GLY A 47 11.30 2.98 -3.62
CA GLY A 47 12.12 2.03 -2.87
C GLY A 47 11.57 0.61 -3.05
N ASP A 48 11.39 -0.12 -1.95
CA ASP A 48 10.87 -1.49 -1.98
C ASP A 48 9.34 -1.57 -2.12
N LEU A 49 8.64 -0.43 -2.00
CA LEU A 49 7.19 -0.39 -2.08
C LEU A 49 6.73 -0.06 -3.50
N PHE A 50 5.83 -0.88 -4.03
CA PHE A 50 4.95 -0.47 -5.12
C PHE A 50 3.65 0.05 -4.50
N ILE A 51 3.35 1.33 -4.71
CA ILE A 51 2.19 1.99 -4.10
C ILE A 51 1.22 2.37 -5.23
N ALA A 52 -0.01 1.88 -5.17
CA ALA A 52 -1.04 2.15 -6.16
C ALA A 52 -2.29 2.78 -5.56
N THR A 53 -2.87 3.76 -6.25
CA THR A 53 -4.16 4.41 -5.91
C THR A 53 -5.34 3.65 -6.51
N THR A 54 -5.36 2.34 -6.27
CA THR A 54 -6.37 1.38 -6.69
C THR A 54 -7.05 0.78 -5.44
N GLY A 55 -8.12 0.00 -5.67
CA GLY A 55 -8.87 -0.63 -4.60
C GLY A 55 -10.21 -1.20 -5.07
N TYR A 56 -10.85 -1.97 -4.20
CA TYR A 56 -12.07 -2.73 -4.51
C TYR A 56 -13.28 -2.35 -3.64
N THR A 57 -13.19 -1.31 -2.81
CA THR A 57 -14.23 -0.96 -1.83
C THR A 57 -15.10 0.23 -2.23
N GLY A 58 -14.79 0.92 -3.33
CA GLY A 58 -15.41 2.20 -3.70
C GLY A 58 -14.90 3.40 -2.89
N GLU A 59 -13.94 3.17 -1.97
CA GLU A 59 -13.34 4.21 -1.13
C GLU A 59 -11.95 4.61 -1.63
N ALA A 60 -11.44 5.75 -1.15
CA ALA A 60 -10.05 6.12 -1.36
C ALA A 60 -9.11 5.17 -0.58
N GLY A 61 -7.92 4.93 -1.11
CA GLY A 61 -6.96 4.07 -0.46
C GLY A 61 -5.66 3.88 -1.24
N TYR A 62 -4.88 2.91 -0.78
CA TYR A 62 -3.75 2.37 -1.50
C TYR A 62 -3.84 0.84 -1.57
N GLU A 63 -3.32 0.26 -2.65
CA GLU A 63 -2.82 -1.11 -2.70
C GLU A 63 -1.30 -1.05 -2.70
N ILE A 64 -0.66 -1.70 -1.73
CA ILE A 64 0.77 -1.58 -1.49
C ILE A 64 1.38 -2.98 -1.61
N ALA A 65 2.22 -3.18 -2.62
CA ALA A 65 3.01 -4.40 -2.76
C ALA A 65 4.44 -4.18 -2.26
N MET A 66 5.02 -5.20 -1.62
CA MET A 66 6.33 -5.15 -0.96
C MET A 66 6.96 -6.55 -0.89
N PRO A 67 8.28 -6.67 -0.68
CA PRO A 67 8.92 -7.95 -0.43
C PRO A 67 8.26 -8.70 0.74
N ASN A 68 8.13 -10.03 0.60
CA ASN A 68 7.44 -10.87 1.58
C ASN A 68 7.98 -10.69 3.02
N GLU A 69 9.29 -10.50 3.17
CA GLU A 69 9.95 -10.29 4.45
C GLU A 69 9.55 -8.99 5.16
N GLN A 70 9.06 -7.98 4.43
CA GLN A 70 8.64 -6.69 5.00
C GLN A 70 7.16 -6.69 5.42
N ALA A 71 6.37 -7.62 4.88
CA ALA A 71 4.90 -7.59 4.98
C ALA A 71 4.37 -7.64 6.41
N ALA A 72 4.98 -8.48 7.27
CA ALA A 72 4.53 -8.64 8.65
C ALA A 72 4.76 -7.36 9.48
N ASP A 73 5.89 -6.69 9.29
CA ASP A 73 6.22 -5.47 10.03
C ASP A 73 5.45 -4.28 9.49
N PHE A 74 5.25 -4.19 8.17
CA PHE A 74 4.37 -3.19 7.57
C PHE A 74 2.93 -3.33 8.07
N TRP A 75 2.42 -4.58 8.12
CA TRP A 75 1.10 -4.87 8.68
C TRP A 75 0.97 -4.42 10.14
N ARG A 76 1.96 -4.73 10.99
CA ARG A 76 1.98 -4.26 12.39
C ARG A 76 1.96 -2.74 12.48
N GLY A 77 2.76 -2.05 11.68
CA GLY A 77 2.75 -0.59 11.62
C GLY A 77 1.38 -0.02 11.24
N LEU A 78 0.65 -0.68 10.34
CA LEU A 78 -0.72 -0.27 9.97
C LEU A 78 -1.68 -0.43 11.15
N LEU A 79 -1.57 -1.52 11.92
CA LEU A 79 -2.37 -1.73 13.14
C LEU A 79 -2.10 -0.61 14.16
N ASP A 80 -0.82 -0.27 14.37
CA ASP A 80 -0.41 0.78 15.30
C ASP A 80 -0.88 2.17 14.82
N ALA A 81 -0.96 2.39 13.51
CA ALA A 81 -1.56 3.58 12.89
C ALA A 81 -3.11 3.57 12.95
N GLY A 82 -3.72 2.55 13.57
CA GLY A 82 -5.15 2.41 13.76
C GLY A 82 -5.90 1.99 12.50
N VAL A 83 -5.25 1.28 11.57
CA VAL A 83 -5.93 0.59 10.47
C VAL A 83 -6.53 -0.70 11.01
N LYS A 84 -7.83 -0.88 10.80
CA LYS A 84 -8.55 -2.07 11.28
C LYS A 84 -8.41 -3.22 10.27
N PRO A 85 -8.09 -4.45 10.70
CA PRO A 85 -8.16 -5.63 9.84
C PRO A 85 -9.57 -5.90 9.32
N CYS A 86 -9.69 -6.22 8.03
CA CYS A 86 -10.93 -6.60 7.38
C CYS A 86 -10.71 -7.89 6.59
N GLY A 87 -11.56 -8.89 6.82
CA GLY A 87 -11.53 -10.19 6.13
C GLY A 87 -12.55 -10.27 4.98
N LEU A 88 -12.77 -11.48 4.47
CA LEU A 88 -13.61 -11.73 3.30
C LEU A 88 -15.13 -11.71 3.57
N GLY A 89 -15.55 -11.75 4.83
CA GLY A 89 -16.95 -11.91 5.24
C GLY A 89 -17.07 -12.87 6.41
#